data_AF-A0A8S3T8J7-F1
#
_entry.id   AF-A0A8S3T8J7-F1
#
_cell.length_a   1.000
_cell.length_b   1.000
_cell.length_c   1.000
_cell.angle_alpha   90.00
_cell.angle_beta   90.00
_cell.angle_gamma   90.00
#
_symmetry.space_group_name_H-M   'P 1'
#
loop_
_entity.id
_entity.type
_entity.pdbx_description
1 polymer ?
#
loop_
_entity_poly.entity_id
_entity_poly.type
_entity_poly.pdbx_seq_one_letter_code
_entity_poly.pdbx_strand_id
1 'polypeptide(L)'
;MSETTCYNDHKIMSETTCYKDHKIMSETTCYNDHKIMSETTCYNDHKIMSETTCYNDHKIMSETTCCNDHKTMSETTCYNDHKIMSETTCYNDHKIMSETTCYNDHKIMSETTCYNDHKIMSETTCCNDHKIMSETTCCNDHKTMSETTCCNDHKIMSETTCYNDHKTMSETTCCNDHKNVRNNLL
;
A
#
# COMPACT_ATOMS: atom_id res chain seq x y z
N MET A 1 -31.26 1.64 -29.07
CA MET A 1 -30.13 1.12 -28.30
C MET A 1 -29.56 -0.05 -29.08
N SER A 2 -28.59 0.20 -29.95
CA SER A 2 -27.79 -0.90 -30.52
C SER A 2 -26.61 -1.09 -29.58
N GLU A 3 -26.65 -2.16 -28.80
CA GLU A 3 -25.51 -2.70 -28.06
C GLU A 3 -24.43 -3.03 -29.09
N THR A 4 -23.48 -2.13 -29.28
CA THR A 4 -22.39 -2.30 -30.25
C THR A 4 -21.12 -2.48 -29.46
N THR A 5 -20.83 -3.75 -29.16
CA THR A 5 -19.50 -4.13 -28.72
C THR A 5 -18.49 -3.70 -29.77
N CYS A 6 -17.44 -3.01 -29.32
CA CYS A 6 -16.40 -2.50 -30.19
C CYS A 6 -15.19 -3.49 -30.17
N TYR A 7 -14.51 -3.70 -31.30
CA TYR A 7 -13.46 -4.71 -31.39
C TYR A 7 -12.41 -4.40 -32.47
N ASN A 8 -11.13 -4.43 -32.07
CA ASN A 8 -9.95 -4.21 -32.93
C ASN A 8 -9.91 -2.84 -33.64
N ASP A 9 -10.52 -1.79 -33.10
CA ASP A 9 -10.44 -0.46 -33.66
C ASP A 9 -9.28 0.36 -33.07
N HIS A 10 -8.83 1.34 -33.84
CA HIS A 10 -7.74 2.20 -33.42
C HIS A 10 -8.18 3.29 -32.42
N LYS A 11 -9.43 3.77 -32.52
CA LYS A 11 -9.98 4.80 -31.63
C LYS A 11 -11.50 4.68 -31.53
N ILE A 12 -12.02 4.50 -30.32
CA ILE A 12 -13.45 4.33 -30.05
C ILE A 12 -13.96 5.29 -28.99
N MET A 13 -15.24 5.66 -29.15
CA MET A 13 -16.13 6.11 -28.08
C MET A 13 -17.27 5.10 -27.98
N SER A 14 -17.49 4.51 -26.81
CA SER A 14 -18.50 3.46 -26.62
C SER A 14 -19.25 3.67 -25.30
N GLU A 15 -20.57 3.56 -25.35
CA GLU A 15 -21.41 3.47 -24.15
C GLU A 15 -21.41 2.03 -23.59
N THR A 16 -20.77 1.09 -24.29
CA THR A 16 -20.81 -0.35 -24.01
C THR A 16 -19.41 -0.98 -24.02
N THR A 17 -19.35 -2.30 -23.95
CA THR A 17 -18.09 -3.04 -23.82
C THR A 17 -17.16 -2.91 -25.04
N CYS A 18 -15.87 -2.78 -24.77
CA CYS A 18 -14.80 -2.69 -25.76
C CYS A 18 -13.71 -3.73 -25.55
N TYR A 19 -13.00 -4.09 -26.64
CA TYR A 19 -12.10 -5.24 -26.67
C TYR A 19 -10.98 -5.09 -27.72
N LYS A 20 -9.72 -5.24 -27.27
CA LYS A 20 -8.50 -5.27 -28.11
C LYS A 20 -8.29 -4.03 -28.98
N ASP A 21 -8.67 -2.88 -28.47
CA ASP A 21 -8.57 -1.60 -29.13
C ASP A 21 -7.37 -0.79 -28.64
N HIS A 22 -6.94 0.16 -29.46
CA HIS A 22 -5.74 0.92 -29.13
C HIS A 22 -6.04 2.14 -28.22
N LYS A 23 -7.16 2.83 -28.43
CA LYS A 23 -7.55 4.02 -27.64
C LYS A 23 -9.06 4.09 -27.44
N ILE A 24 -9.52 3.98 -26.20
CA ILE A 24 -10.95 3.94 -25.86
C ILE A 24 -11.33 5.07 -24.91
N MET A 25 -12.55 5.61 -25.11
CA MET A 25 -13.35 6.25 -24.07
C MET A 25 -14.62 5.40 -23.90
N SER A 26 -14.80 4.80 -22.71
CA SER A 26 -15.95 3.91 -22.43
C SER A 26 -16.69 4.31 -21.17
N GLU A 27 -18.02 4.24 -21.21
CA GLU A 27 -18.85 4.39 -20.01
C GLU A 27 -18.90 3.11 -19.16
N THR A 28 -18.51 1.96 -19.72
CA THR A 28 -18.68 0.66 -19.05
C THR A 28 -17.37 -0.12 -18.99
N THR A 29 -17.23 -1.18 -19.79
CA THR A 29 -16.16 -2.17 -19.62
C THR A 29 -15.18 -2.20 -20.78
N CYS A 30 -13.88 -2.25 -20.48
CA CYS A 30 -12.79 -2.40 -21.44
C CYS A 30 -11.96 -3.67 -21.13
N TYR A 31 -11.36 -4.25 -22.18
CA TYR A 31 -10.64 -5.53 -22.08
C TYR A 31 -9.50 -5.65 -23.11
N ASN A 32 -8.29 -5.91 -22.62
CA ASN A 32 -7.08 -6.14 -23.44
C ASN A 32 -6.72 -4.98 -24.39
N ASP A 33 -6.96 -3.75 -23.95
CA ASP A 33 -6.77 -2.53 -24.69
C ASP A 33 -5.48 -1.80 -24.27
N HIS A 34 -5.00 -0.90 -25.13
CA HIS A 34 -3.72 -0.24 -24.88
C HIS A 34 -3.83 1.06 -24.06
N LYS A 35 -4.85 1.89 -24.33
CA LYS A 35 -5.07 3.16 -23.60
C LYS A 35 -6.55 3.44 -23.40
N ILE A 36 -6.99 3.49 -22.15
CA ILE A 36 -8.41 3.63 -21.80
C ILE A 36 -8.63 4.85 -20.90
N MET A 37 -9.76 5.52 -21.12
CA MET A 37 -10.48 6.29 -20.12
C MET A 37 -11.84 5.62 -19.93
N SER A 38 -12.13 5.14 -18.73
CA SER A 38 -13.34 4.37 -18.42
C SER A 38 -14.05 4.96 -17.21
N GLU A 39 -15.37 4.97 -17.21
CA GLU A 39 -16.12 5.30 -15.99
C GLU A 39 -16.12 4.08 -15.06
N THR A 40 -16.45 2.87 -15.57
CA THR A 40 -16.55 1.70 -14.69
C THR A 40 -15.30 0.81 -14.65
N THR A 41 -15.10 -0.12 -15.59
CA THR A 41 -14.23 -1.28 -15.33
C THR A 41 -13.27 -1.59 -16.46
N CYS A 42 -12.00 -1.83 -16.11
CA CYS A 42 -10.93 -2.19 -17.04
C CYS A 42 -10.26 -3.51 -16.63
N TYR A 43 -9.76 -4.25 -17.62
CA TYR A 43 -9.24 -5.61 -17.43
C TYR A 43 -8.13 -5.98 -18.44
N ASN A 44 -6.94 -6.31 -17.93
CA ASN A 44 -5.78 -6.76 -18.70
C ASN A 44 -5.28 -5.73 -19.74
N ASP A 45 -5.36 -4.46 -19.39
CA ASP A 45 -5.03 -3.33 -20.24
C ASP A 45 -3.67 -2.70 -19.88
N HIS A 46 -3.12 -1.90 -20.79
CA HIS A 46 -1.77 -1.38 -20.60
C HIS A 46 -1.71 -0.03 -19.86
N LYS A 47 -2.65 0.89 -20.14
CA LYS A 47 -2.69 2.21 -19.48
C LYS A 47 -4.13 2.69 -19.29
N ILE A 48 -4.55 2.85 -18.05
CA ILE A 48 -5.94 3.18 -17.70
C ILE A 48 -6.02 4.45 -16.85
N MET A 49 -7.06 5.22 -17.11
CA MET A 49 -7.71 6.11 -16.14
C MET A 49 -9.14 5.58 -15.94
N SER A 50 -9.50 5.20 -14.72
CA SER A 50 -10.81 4.66 -14.38
C SER A 50 -11.40 5.42 -13.19
N GLU A 51 -12.72 5.63 -13.15
CA GLU A 51 -13.34 6.13 -11.91
C GLU A 51 -13.49 4.98 -10.91
N THR A 52 -13.94 3.80 -11.36
CA THR A 52 -14.20 2.69 -10.43
C THR A 52 -13.09 1.64 -10.32
N THR A 53 -13.05 0.63 -11.18
CA THR A 53 -12.28 -0.60 -10.93
C THR A 53 -11.33 -0.93 -12.07
N CYS A 54 -10.12 -1.37 -11.72
CA CYS A 54 -9.11 -1.89 -12.65
C CYS A 54 -8.57 -3.22 -12.14
N TYR A 55 -8.11 -4.08 -13.06
CA TYR A 55 -7.66 -5.43 -12.73
C TYR A 55 -6.69 -6.03 -13.74
N ASN A 56 -5.57 -6.57 -13.26
CA ASN A 56 -4.51 -7.20 -14.06
C ASN A 56 -3.86 -6.27 -15.11
N ASP A 57 -3.78 -4.99 -14.82
CA ASP A 57 -3.31 -3.97 -15.73
C ASP A 57 -1.89 -3.51 -15.42
N HIS A 58 -1.25 -2.85 -16.40
CA HIS A 58 0.15 -2.48 -16.26
C HIS A 58 0.38 -1.11 -15.61
N LYS A 59 -0.48 -0.12 -15.90
CA LYS A 59 -0.39 1.23 -15.31
C LYS A 59 -1.78 1.86 -15.14
N ILE A 60 -2.17 2.14 -13.91
CA ILE A 60 -3.51 2.64 -13.58
C ILE A 60 -3.45 3.94 -12.79
N MET A 61 -4.43 4.79 -13.08
CA MET A 61 -4.98 5.78 -12.16
C MET A 61 -6.46 5.44 -11.94
N SER A 62 -6.87 5.19 -10.69
CA SER A 62 -8.25 4.85 -10.33
C SER A 62 -8.71 5.70 -9.15
N GLU A 63 -9.96 6.12 -9.11
CA GLU A 63 -10.49 6.78 -7.91
C GLU A 63 -10.80 5.70 -6.85
N THR A 64 -11.46 4.60 -7.22
CA THR A 64 -11.84 3.58 -6.24
C THR A 64 -10.85 2.43 -6.09
N THR A 65 -10.92 1.37 -6.90
CA THR A 65 -10.26 0.08 -6.63
C THR A 65 -9.30 -0.33 -7.74
N CYS A 66 -8.15 -0.90 -7.36
CA CYS A 66 -7.18 -1.55 -8.25
C CYS A 66 -6.74 -2.89 -7.66
N CYS A 67 -6.41 -3.86 -8.51
CA CYS A 67 -6.09 -5.20 -8.05
C CYS A 67 -5.25 -6.02 -9.05
N ASN A 68 -4.18 -6.63 -8.56
CA ASN A 68 -3.21 -7.44 -9.32
C ASN A 68 -2.47 -6.66 -10.42
N ASP A 69 -2.18 -5.40 -10.14
CA ASP A 69 -1.65 -4.45 -11.10
C ASP A 69 -0.16 -4.16 -10.89
N HIS A 70 0.53 -3.77 -11.96
CA HIS A 70 1.99 -3.56 -11.85
C HIS A 70 2.37 -2.18 -11.27
N LYS A 71 1.61 -1.13 -11.60
CA LYS A 71 1.82 0.24 -11.13
C LYS A 71 0.49 0.95 -10.96
N THR A 72 0.22 1.37 -9.74
CA THR A 72 -1.11 1.82 -9.35
C THR A 72 -1.03 3.15 -8.63
N MET A 73 -1.96 4.04 -8.96
CA MET A 73 -2.30 5.21 -8.18
C MET A 73 -3.80 5.15 -7.91
N SER A 74 -4.19 5.06 -6.65
CA SER A 74 -5.58 4.89 -6.23
C SER A 74 -5.93 5.82 -5.07
N GLU A 75 -7.08 6.48 -5.12
CA GLU A 75 -7.52 7.26 -3.95
C GLU A 75 -7.98 6.31 -2.84
N THR A 76 -8.81 5.31 -3.15
CA THR A 76 -9.31 4.40 -2.12
C THR A 76 -8.43 3.15 -1.90
N THR A 77 -8.53 2.09 -2.71
CA THR A 77 -8.05 0.76 -2.32
C THR A 77 -7.22 0.06 -3.39
N CYS A 78 -6.08 -0.51 -3.00
CA CYS A 78 -5.26 -1.39 -3.84
C CYS A 78 -5.09 -2.79 -3.20
N TYR A 79 -4.94 -3.81 -4.06
CA TYR A 79 -4.76 -5.21 -3.63
C TYR A 79 -3.81 -5.99 -4.54
N ASN A 80 -2.79 -6.64 -3.97
CA ASN A 80 -1.86 -7.53 -4.68
C ASN A 80 -1.09 -6.86 -5.85
N ASP A 81 -0.84 -5.57 -5.76
CA ASP A 81 -0.13 -4.79 -6.74
C ASP A 81 1.37 -4.70 -6.41
N HIS A 82 2.17 -4.44 -7.44
CA HIS A 82 3.62 -4.42 -7.28
C HIS A 82 4.20 -3.08 -6.81
N LYS A 83 3.58 -1.95 -7.21
CA LYS A 83 4.00 -0.58 -6.85
C LYS A 83 2.79 0.33 -6.75
N ILE A 84 2.54 0.87 -5.55
CA ILE A 84 1.36 1.67 -5.27
C ILE A 84 1.70 3.02 -4.68
N MET A 85 0.93 4.01 -5.11
CA MET A 85 0.64 5.22 -4.34
C MET A 85 -0.85 5.22 -4.01
N SER A 86 -1.20 5.23 -2.73
CA SER A 86 -2.61 5.21 -2.30
C SER A 86 -2.89 6.23 -1.21
N GLU A 87 -4.05 6.89 -1.26
CA GLU A 87 -4.45 7.78 -0.16
C GLU A 87 -4.95 6.93 1.01
N THR A 88 -5.90 6.01 0.78
CA THR A 88 -6.47 5.23 1.88
C THR A 88 -5.76 3.89 2.15
N THR A 89 -6.06 2.81 1.43
CA THR A 89 -5.77 1.45 1.92
C THR A 89 -5.05 0.57 0.90
N CYS A 90 -4.03 -0.16 1.36
CA CYS A 90 -3.27 -1.15 0.58
C CYS A 90 -3.24 -2.52 1.27
N TYR A 91 -3.14 -3.59 0.48
CA TYR A 91 -3.18 -4.98 0.96
C TYR A 91 -2.38 -5.94 0.08
N ASN A 92 -1.50 -6.73 0.70
CA ASN A 92 -0.71 -7.80 0.08
C ASN A 92 0.18 -7.35 -1.10
N ASP A 93 0.71 -6.15 -1.01
CA ASP A 93 1.44 -5.45 -2.03
C ASP A 93 2.95 -5.46 -1.80
N HIS A 94 3.71 -5.19 -2.85
CA HIS A 94 5.17 -5.31 -2.76
C HIS A 94 5.89 -4.00 -2.36
N LYS A 95 5.42 -2.84 -2.83
CA LYS A 95 6.00 -1.52 -2.55
C LYS A 95 4.92 -0.46 -2.50
N ILE A 96 4.76 0.17 -1.35
CA ILE A 96 3.68 1.14 -1.11
C ILE A 96 4.23 2.47 -0.59
N MET A 97 3.64 3.55 -1.10
CA MET A 97 3.51 4.81 -0.40
C MET A 97 2.03 5.03 -0.11
N SER A 98 1.66 5.15 1.17
CA SER A 98 0.26 5.30 1.59
C SER A 98 0.10 6.40 2.62
N GLU A 99 -0.97 7.19 2.54
CA GLU A 99 -1.26 8.15 3.60
C GLU A 99 -1.84 7.43 4.82
N THR A 100 -2.89 6.60 4.64
CA THR A 100 -3.54 5.95 5.78
C THR A 100 -2.99 4.57 6.12
N THR A 101 -3.40 3.49 5.45
CA THR A 101 -3.32 2.14 6.03
C THR A 101 -2.73 1.10 5.07
N CYS A 102 -1.81 0.28 5.57
CA CYS A 102 -1.17 -0.83 4.84
C CYS A 102 -1.27 -2.15 5.64
N TYR A 103 -1.33 -3.27 4.93
CA TYR A 103 -1.56 -4.59 5.51
C TYR A 103 -0.92 -5.75 4.71
N ASN A 104 -0.07 -6.54 5.36
CA ASN A 104 0.58 -7.74 4.81
C ASN A 104 1.48 -7.47 3.59
N ASP A 105 2.16 -6.34 3.58
CA ASP A 105 2.97 -5.84 2.49
C ASP A 105 4.47 -5.98 2.76
N HIS A 106 5.26 -5.87 1.69
CA HIS A 106 6.69 -6.14 1.80
C HIS A 106 7.55 -4.91 2.13
N LYS A 107 7.21 -3.73 1.58
CA LYS A 107 7.95 -2.47 1.79
C LYS A 107 7.00 -1.28 1.77
N ILE A 108 6.91 -0.57 2.89
CA ILE A 108 5.95 0.53 3.06
C ILE A 108 6.65 1.80 3.52
N MET A 109 6.20 2.92 2.97
CA MET A 109 6.24 4.23 3.61
C MET A 109 4.80 4.66 3.87
N SER A 110 4.44 4.86 5.14
CA SER A 110 3.08 5.24 5.53
C SER A 110 3.08 6.43 6.49
N GLU A 111 2.09 7.30 6.41
CA GLU A 111 1.92 8.35 7.42
C GLU A 111 1.24 7.76 8.66
N THR A 112 0.13 7.01 8.51
CA THR A 112 -0.61 6.52 9.67
C THR A 112 -0.27 5.09 10.12
N THR A 113 -0.81 4.04 9.51
CA THR A 113 -0.89 2.70 10.11
C THR A 113 -0.34 1.63 9.19
N CYS A 114 0.51 0.76 9.73
CA CYS A 114 0.99 -0.46 9.06
C CYS A 114 0.79 -1.69 9.96
N TYR A 115 0.63 -2.87 9.36
CA TYR A 115 0.36 -4.10 10.10
C TYR A 115 0.70 -5.37 9.31
N ASN A 116 1.39 -6.30 9.96
CA ASN A 116 1.83 -7.60 9.40
C ASN A 116 2.80 -7.51 8.21
N ASP A 117 3.61 -6.47 8.16
CA ASP A 117 4.48 -6.12 7.05
C ASP A 117 5.96 -6.43 7.33
N HIS A 118 6.74 -6.48 6.26
CA HIS A 118 8.13 -6.91 6.38
C HIS A 118 9.12 -5.76 6.66
N LYS A 119 8.94 -4.59 6.02
CA LYS A 119 9.81 -3.41 6.16
C LYS A 119 8.99 -2.13 6.07
N ILE A 120 8.97 -1.35 7.14
CA ILE A 120 8.15 -0.14 7.23
C ILE A 120 8.99 1.05 7.66
N MET A 121 8.65 2.20 7.08
CA MET A 121 8.81 3.51 7.66
C MET A 121 7.42 4.09 7.90
N SER A 122 7.07 4.38 9.16
CA SER A 122 5.75 4.91 9.55
C SER A 122 5.93 6.17 10.39
N GLU A 123 5.08 7.18 10.24
CA GLU A 123 5.09 8.32 11.17
C GLU A 123 4.35 7.93 12.46
N THR A 124 3.15 7.33 12.36
CA THR A 124 2.37 7.02 13.57
C THR A 124 2.54 5.59 14.08
N THR A 125 1.84 4.59 13.53
CA THR A 125 1.64 3.29 14.16
C THR A 125 2.07 2.15 13.25
N CYS A 126 2.71 1.15 13.83
CA CYS A 126 3.04 -0.12 13.18
C CYS A 126 2.95 -1.27 14.21
N CYS A 127 2.61 -2.48 13.76
CA CYS A 127 2.51 -3.62 14.65
C CYS A 127 2.55 -4.96 13.92
N ASN A 128 3.11 -5.99 14.58
CA ASN A 128 3.29 -7.35 14.06
C ASN A 128 4.20 -7.44 12.82
N ASP A 129 5.20 -6.60 12.79
CA ASP A 129 6.06 -6.33 11.65
C ASP A 129 7.50 -6.81 11.88
N HIS A 130 8.23 -7.03 10.80
CA HIS A 130 9.57 -7.62 10.91
C HIS A 130 10.70 -6.58 11.10
N LYS A 131 10.63 -5.44 10.41
CA LYS A 131 11.61 -4.36 10.54
C LYS A 131 10.96 -2.98 10.42
N ILE A 132 11.06 -2.21 11.49
CA ILE A 132 10.36 -0.94 11.67
C ILE A 132 11.32 0.21 11.88
N MET A 133 10.96 1.35 11.31
CA MET A 133 11.32 2.68 11.79
C MET A 133 10.02 3.48 11.95
N SER A 134 9.71 3.88 13.18
CA SER A 134 8.48 4.59 13.53
C SER A 134 8.81 5.86 14.32
N GLU A 135 8.11 6.96 14.09
CA GLU A 135 8.27 8.15 14.95
C GLU A 135 7.49 7.94 16.26
N THR A 136 6.23 7.53 16.18
CA THR A 136 5.42 7.37 17.39
C THR A 136 5.45 5.96 17.98
N THR A 137 4.62 5.02 17.50
CA THR A 137 4.32 3.77 18.19
C THR A 137 4.66 2.55 17.34
N CYS A 138 5.29 1.54 17.96
CA CYS A 138 5.47 0.20 17.38
C CYS A 138 5.14 -0.91 18.40
N CYS A 139 4.64 -2.06 17.94
CA CYS A 139 4.34 -3.18 18.83
C CYS A 139 4.47 -4.57 18.22
N ASN A 140 4.81 -5.56 19.05
CA ASN A 140 4.88 -6.97 18.66
C ASN A 140 5.80 -7.23 17.45
N ASP A 141 6.86 -6.43 17.33
CA ASP A 141 7.71 -6.37 16.15
C ASP A 141 9.07 -7.05 16.40
N HIS A 142 9.70 -7.53 15.33
CA HIS A 142 10.97 -8.25 15.49
C HIS A 142 12.19 -7.33 15.65
N LYS A 143 12.26 -6.24 14.89
CA LYS A 143 13.36 -5.26 14.93
C LYS A 143 12.81 -3.85 14.79
N THR A 144 12.92 -3.05 15.84
CA THR A 144 12.31 -1.72 15.88
C THR A 144 13.30 -0.61 16.20
N MET A 145 13.05 0.52 15.56
CA MET A 145 13.60 1.82 15.89
C MET A 145 12.41 2.75 16.05
N SER A 146 12.23 3.30 17.26
CA SER A 146 11.09 4.15 17.60
C SER A 146 11.57 5.39 18.34
N GLU A 147 11.07 6.58 17.99
CA GLU A 147 11.38 7.77 18.80
C GLU A 147 10.60 7.72 20.12
N THR A 148 9.29 7.51 20.07
CA THR A 148 8.48 7.53 21.29
C THR A 148 8.29 6.16 21.97
N THR A 149 7.41 5.29 21.47
CA THR A 149 6.93 4.13 22.22
C THR A 149 7.10 2.83 21.44
N CYS A 150 7.62 1.81 22.13
CA CYS A 150 7.71 0.44 21.63
C CYS A 150 7.27 -0.55 22.71
N CYS A 151 6.65 -1.67 22.32
CA CYS A 151 6.27 -2.69 23.29
C CYS A 151 6.09 -4.10 22.71
N ASN A 152 6.46 -5.10 23.51
CA ASN A 152 6.43 -6.52 23.16
C ASN A 152 7.29 -6.86 21.92
N ASP A 153 8.32 -6.07 21.68
CA ASP A 153 9.23 -6.19 20.56
C ASP A 153 10.45 -7.05 20.93
N HIS A 154 11.09 -7.64 19.93
CA HIS A 154 12.23 -8.53 20.18
C HIS A 154 13.59 -7.81 20.26
N LYS A 155 13.85 -6.85 19.36
CA LYS A 155 15.11 -6.07 19.35
C LYS A 155 14.82 -4.61 19.03
N ILE A 156 15.09 -3.74 20.00
CA ILE A 156 14.65 -2.34 19.95
C ILE A 156 15.79 -1.37 20.17
N MET A 157 15.69 -0.25 19.46
CA MET A 157 16.33 1.01 19.81
C MET A 157 15.23 2.06 19.96
N SER A 158 15.06 2.60 21.17
CA SER A 158 14.02 3.60 21.44
C SER A 158 14.58 4.81 22.17
N GLU A 159 14.13 6.02 21.83
CA GLU A 159 14.57 7.21 22.58
C GLU A 159 13.83 7.29 23.92
N THR A 160 12.50 7.21 23.91
CA THR A 160 11.71 7.40 25.13
C THR A 160 11.35 6.10 25.86
N THR A 161 10.29 5.39 25.46
CA THR A 161 9.59 4.42 26.30
C THR A 161 9.59 3.04 25.66
N CYS A 162 10.02 2.04 26.44
CA CYS A 162 9.98 0.65 26.03
C CYS A 162 9.35 -0.27 27.10
N TYR A 163 8.62 -1.30 26.69
CA TYR A 163 7.84 -2.13 27.62
C TYR A 163 7.69 -3.58 27.16
N ASN A 164 7.95 -4.53 28.07
CA ASN A 164 7.82 -5.98 27.83
C ASN A 164 8.70 -6.50 26.69
N ASP A 165 9.85 -5.87 26.49
CA ASP A 165 10.67 -6.16 25.33
C ASP A 165 11.81 -7.14 25.62
N HIS A 166 12.28 -7.88 24.60
CA HIS A 166 13.31 -8.89 24.83
C HIS A 166 14.73 -8.31 24.91
N LYS A 167 15.12 -7.46 23.95
CA LYS A 167 16.45 -6.83 23.91
C LYS A 167 16.35 -5.36 23.55
N THR A 168 16.53 -4.50 24.54
CA THR A 168 16.31 -3.06 24.44
C THR A 168 17.57 -2.25 24.58
N MET A 169 17.63 -1.18 23.81
CA MET A 169 18.51 -0.05 24.03
C MET A 169 17.65 1.20 24.08
N SER A 170 17.67 1.90 25.22
CA SER A 170 16.92 3.14 25.36
C SER A 170 17.66 4.24 26.12
N GLU A 171 17.19 5.48 25.94
CA GLU A 171 17.72 6.65 26.64
C GLU A 171 16.99 6.93 27.95
N THR A 172 15.65 6.73 27.98
CA THR A 172 14.84 7.11 29.15
C THR A 172 14.27 5.94 29.96
N THR A 173 13.11 5.38 29.58
CA THR A 173 12.27 4.57 30.46
C THR A 173 12.03 3.21 29.85
N CYS A 174 12.34 2.16 30.60
CA CYS A 174 12.06 0.80 30.19
C CYS A 174 11.59 -0.07 31.34
N CYS A 175 10.54 -0.84 31.08
CA CYS A 175 9.79 -1.57 32.10
C CYS A 175 9.53 -3.00 31.63
N ASN A 176 9.82 -3.98 32.49
CA ASN A 176 9.61 -5.41 32.22
C ASN A 176 10.41 -5.99 31.04
N ASP A 177 11.49 -5.34 30.63
CA ASP A 177 12.35 -5.90 29.58
C ASP A 177 13.27 -6.98 30.10
N HIS A 178 13.56 -7.97 29.25
CA HIS A 178 14.44 -9.06 29.61
C HIS A 178 15.93 -8.68 29.59
N LYS A 179 16.38 -7.91 28.58
CA LYS A 179 17.78 -7.46 28.44
C LYS A 179 17.86 -6.00 28.01
N ASN A 180 18.05 -5.11 28.97
CA ASN A 180 18.16 -3.67 28.74
C ASN A 180 19.61 -3.16 28.78
N VAL A 181 19.98 -2.33 27.81
CA VAL A 181 21.22 -1.55 27.80
C VAL A 181 20.86 -0.06 27.74
N ARG A 182 21.19 0.70 28.78
CA ARG A 182 21.00 2.15 28.77
C ARG A 182 22.04 2.83 27.88
N ASN A 183 21.60 3.62 26.91
CA ASN A 183 22.49 4.42 26.07
C ASN A 183 22.80 5.75 26.80
N ASN A 184 23.97 5.86 27.43
CA ASN A 184 24.39 7.08 28.14
C ASN A 184 25.13 8.05 27.18
N LEU A 185 24.47 8.51 26.12
CA LEU A 185 24.95 9.62 25.29
C LEU A 185 24.49 10.96 25.88
N LEU A 186 24.79 11.18 27.17
CA LEU A 186 25.02 12.44 27.91
C LEU A 186 25.30 12.12 29.39
#